data_AF-A0A929RX92-F1
#
_entry.id   AF-A0A929RX92-F1
#
_cell.length_a   1.000
_cell.length_b   1.000
_cell.length_c   1.000
_cell.angle_alpha   90.00
_cell.angle_beta   90.00
_cell.angle_gamma   90.00
#
_symmetry.space_group_name_H-M   'P 1'
#
loop_
_entity.id
_entity.type
_entity.pdbx_description
1 polymer ?
#
loop_
_entity_poly.entity_id
_entity_poly.type
_entity_poly.pdbx_seq_one_letter_code
_entity_poly.pdbx_strand_id
1 'polypeptide(L)'
;MSKVHKEKIECIHCKAKRMFDIWDSMNVNLDRELREKVFNDEVFLYTYPKCDHQTVVPYGTLYHDVKHRFLLFFDFFKPDDFNYKPIDVSNEPRVKNYTFRHVTGIWRLKEKIVILEQELNDVPIGRMKYMIKHELHLEMAEKNFEIYFGEIHLSDKETSEQGFISFVYFDENDGAFSLQYPLESYVEQCEVCE
;
A
#
# COMPACT_ATOMS: atom_id res chain seq x y z
N MET A 1 7.04 16.68 -10.51
CA MET A 1 8.38 16.66 -9.90
C MET A 1 8.20 16.32 -8.44
N SER A 2 9.10 15.49 -7.90
CA SER A 2 9.11 15.19 -6.47
C SER A 2 9.48 16.43 -5.65
N LYS A 3 9.00 16.48 -4.41
CA LYS A 3 9.27 17.54 -3.44
C LYS A 3 9.85 16.90 -2.19
N VAL A 4 10.95 17.46 -1.73
CA VAL A 4 11.73 16.94 -0.61
C VAL A 4 12.25 18.09 0.22
N HIS A 5 12.22 17.94 1.53
CA HIS A 5 12.91 18.81 2.46
C HIS A 5 13.73 17.98 3.44
N LYS A 6 14.67 18.63 4.14
CA LYS A 6 15.56 17.94 5.07
C LYS A 6 15.13 18.20 6.50
N GLU A 7 14.96 17.12 7.26
CA GLU A 7 14.76 17.20 8.70
C GLU A 7 15.92 16.59 9.46
N LYS A 8 16.10 17.05 10.70
CA LYS A 8 17.19 16.59 11.55
C LYS A 8 16.70 15.44 12.41
N ILE A 9 17.30 14.27 12.21
CA ILE A 9 17.07 13.07 13.02
C ILE A 9 18.25 12.82 13.97
N GLU A 10 17.97 12.15 15.08
CA GLU A 10 18.97 11.82 16.11
C GLU A 10 18.90 10.33 16.47
N CYS A 11 20.07 9.68 16.50
CA CYS A 11 20.18 8.28 16.88
C CYS A 11 19.94 8.12 18.39
N ILE A 12 19.07 7.18 18.78
CA ILE A 12 18.83 6.91 20.20
C ILE A 12 20.06 6.31 20.91
N HIS A 13 20.91 5.56 20.18
CA HIS A 13 22.09 4.87 20.72
C HIS A 13 23.34 5.75 20.77
N CYS A 14 23.78 6.29 19.62
CA CYS A 14 25.05 7.04 19.55
C CYS A 14 24.89 8.56 19.60
N LYS A 15 23.63 9.06 19.69
CA LYS A 15 23.28 10.51 19.69
C LYS A 15 23.79 11.28 18.47
N ALA A 16 24.22 10.58 17.42
CA ALA A 16 24.63 11.20 16.17
C ALA A 16 23.41 11.88 15.51
N LYS A 17 23.58 13.15 15.18
CA LYS A 17 22.58 13.95 14.46
C LYS A 17 22.85 13.90 12.97
N ARG A 18 21.81 13.72 12.16
CA ARG A 18 21.89 13.62 10.70
C ARG A 18 20.73 14.37 10.06
N MET A 19 20.92 14.76 8.80
CA MET A 19 19.84 15.27 7.97
C MET A 19 19.25 14.09 7.21
N PHE A 20 17.93 13.98 7.20
CA PHE A 20 17.14 12.96 6.53
C PHE A 20 16.22 13.63 5.52
N ASP A 21 16.03 13.00 4.37
CA ASP A 21 15.19 13.51 3.29
C ASP A 21 13.74 13.10 3.54
N ILE A 22 12.88 14.06 3.84
CA ILE A 22 11.43 13.89 3.98
C ILE A 22 10.78 14.20 2.63
N TRP A 23 10.11 13.22 2.06
CA TRP A 23 9.46 13.34 0.77
C TRP A 23 8.02 13.84 0.95
N ASP A 24 7.78 15.13 0.74
CA ASP A 24 6.43 15.69 0.75
C ASP A 24 5.57 15.12 -0.39
N SER A 25 6.21 14.88 -1.54
CA SER A 25 5.58 14.20 -2.68
C SER A 25 6.60 13.44 -3.51
N MET A 26 6.28 12.20 -3.90
CA MET A 26 7.10 11.33 -4.73
C MET A 26 6.43 11.14 -6.10
N ASN A 27 7.08 11.56 -7.17
CA ASN A 27 6.63 11.29 -8.54
C ASN A 27 7.46 10.14 -9.13
N VAL A 28 6.92 8.93 -9.09
CA VAL A 28 7.68 7.71 -9.42
C VAL A 28 7.94 7.51 -10.91
N ASN A 29 7.27 8.25 -11.78
CA ASN A 29 7.54 8.17 -13.22
C ASN A 29 8.76 8.99 -13.60
N LEU A 30 9.00 10.11 -12.92
CA LEU A 30 10.22 10.90 -13.07
C LEU A 30 11.38 10.26 -12.30
N ASP A 31 11.12 9.80 -11.09
CA ASP A 31 12.12 9.25 -10.17
C ASP A 31 11.84 7.76 -9.91
N ARG A 32 12.16 6.90 -10.90
CA ARG A 32 11.80 5.47 -10.89
C ARG A 32 12.35 4.70 -9.69
N GLU A 33 13.51 5.11 -9.17
CA GLU A 33 14.12 4.53 -7.97
C GLU A 33 13.25 4.70 -6.72
N LEU A 34 12.40 5.72 -6.64
CA LEU A 34 11.55 5.95 -5.47
C LEU A 34 10.56 4.82 -5.25
N ARG A 35 10.07 4.19 -6.32
CA ARG A 35 9.21 3.01 -6.20
C ARG A 35 9.96 1.90 -5.45
N GLU A 36 11.17 1.56 -5.88
CA GLU A 36 11.97 0.51 -5.24
C GLU A 36 12.31 0.87 -3.79
N LYS A 37 12.68 2.13 -3.53
CA LYS A 37 12.95 2.62 -2.18
C LYS A 37 11.72 2.59 -1.26
N VAL A 38 10.51 2.78 -1.79
CA VAL A 38 9.26 2.58 -1.02
C VAL A 38 9.08 1.10 -0.69
N PHE A 39 9.33 0.20 -1.64
CA PHE A 39 9.17 -1.25 -1.43
C PHE A 39 10.21 -1.83 -0.46
N ASN A 40 11.42 -1.26 -0.44
CA ASN A 40 12.51 -1.63 0.46
C ASN A 40 12.51 -0.83 1.78
N ASP A 41 11.50 0.02 2.00
CA ASP A 41 11.37 0.92 3.17
C ASP A 41 12.49 1.97 3.31
N GLU A 42 13.41 2.07 2.36
CA GLU A 42 14.55 3.00 2.37
C GLU A 42 14.14 4.47 2.44
N VAL A 43 12.99 4.84 1.85
CA VAL A 43 12.49 6.23 1.98
C VAL A 43 12.05 6.58 3.40
N PHE A 44 11.86 5.57 4.25
CA PHE A 44 11.36 5.69 5.62
C PHE A 44 12.38 5.26 6.68
N LEU A 45 13.49 4.67 6.26
CA LEU A 45 14.45 4.02 7.14
C LEU A 45 15.82 4.68 7.04
N TYR A 46 16.39 5.05 8.18
CA TYR A 46 17.75 5.55 8.24
C TYR A 46 18.66 4.63 9.04
N THR A 47 19.73 4.15 8.41
CA THR A 47 20.80 3.37 9.07
C THR A 47 21.95 4.30 9.46
N TYR A 48 22.29 4.35 10.76
CA TYR A 48 23.38 5.20 11.26
C TYR A 48 24.75 4.52 11.05
N PRO A 49 25.67 5.10 10.25
CA PRO A 49 26.94 4.44 9.89
C PRO A 49 27.92 4.21 11.05
N LYS A 50 27.66 4.80 12.23
CA LYS A 50 28.56 4.70 13.40
C LYS A 50 28.22 3.52 14.32
N CYS A 51 26.97 3.07 14.33
CA CYS A 51 26.51 2.06 15.29
C CYS A 51 25.50 1.08 14.68
N ASP A 52 25.30 1.13 13.36
CA ASP A 52 24.41 0.30 12.55
C ASP A 52 22.95 0.22 13.02
N HIS A 53 22.58 1.11 13.95
CA HIS A 53 21.22 1.24 14.41
C HIS A 53 20.35 1.79 13.28
N GLN A 54 19.15 1.25 13.15
CA GLN A 54 18.16 1.68 12.19
C GLN A 54 17.03 2.43 12.90
N THR A 55 16.61 3.55 12.32
CA THR A 55 15.47 4.32 12.81
C THR A 55 14.47 4.49 11.68
N VAL A 56 13.24 4.08 11.95
CA VAL A 56 12.09 4.41 11.10
C VAL A 56 11.70 5.86 11.37
N VAL A 57 11.56 6.65 10.32
CA VAL A 57 11.10 8.04 10.36
C VAL A 57 9.66 8.08 9.83
N PRO A 58 8.65 8.12 10.72
CA PRO A 58 7.26 8.09 10.28
C PRO A 58 6.81 9.48 9.81
N TYR A 59 6.63 9.66 8.50
CA TYR A 59 6.10 10.88 7.90
C TYR A 59 5.07 10.59 6.80
N GLY A 60 4.13 11.50 6.60
CA GLY A 60 3.14 11.40 5.52
C GLY A 60 3.70 11.87 4.19
N THR A 61 3.27 11.27 3.07
CA THR A 61 3.75 11.61 1.72
C THR A 61 2.66 11.47 0.68
N LEU A 62 2.73 12.28 -0.37
CA LEU A 62 1.92 12.12 -1.57
C LEU A 62 2.67 11.26 -2.60
N TYR A 63 2.25 10.00 -2.76
CA TYR A 63 2.75 9.14 -3.82
C TYR A 63 1.98 9.39 -5.11
N HIS A 64 2.70 9.67 -6.21
CA HIS A 64 2.13 10.02 -7.50
C HIS A 64 2.66 9.11 -8.61
N ASP A 65 1.77 8.28 -9.15
CA ASP A 65 1.99 7.56 -10.40
C ASP A 65 1.17 8.19 -11.53
N VAL A 66 1.85 8.95 -12.36
CA VAL A 66 1.36 9.59 -13.58
C VAL A 66 0.97 8.57 -14.65
N LYS A 67 1.72 7.46 -14.78
CA LYS A 67 1.51 6.46 -15.84
C LYS A 67 0.17 5.76 -15.63
N HIS A 68 -0.06 5.25 -14.42
CA HIS A 68 -1.30 4.55 -14.07
C HIS A 68 -2.38 5.50 -13.49
N ARG A 69 -2.09 6.82 -13.45
CA ARG A 69 -3.03 7.90 -13.06
C ARG A 69 -3.63 7.74 -11.67
N PHE A 70 -2.79 7.54 -10.66
CA PHE A 70 -3.25 7.52 -9.27
C PHE A 70 -2.38 8.36 -8.33
N LEU A 71 -3.02 8.81 -7.25
CA LEU A 71 -2.44 9.57 -6.16
C LEU A 71 -2.81 8.90 -4.84
N LEU A 72 -1.79 8.55 -4.04
CA LEU A 72 -1.97 8.00 -2.71
C LEU A 72 -1.51 9.02 -1.67
N PHE A 73 -2.43 9.50 -0.86
CA PHE A 73 -2.12 10.23 0.36
C PHE A 73 -1.78 9.21 1.44
N PHE A 74 -0.50 9.09 1.75
CA PHE A 74 -0.02 8.12 2.72
C PHE A 74 0.27 8.78 4.06
N ASP A 75 -0.18 8.13 5.13
CA ASP A 75 0.25 8.40 6.49
C ASP A 75 0.69 7.11 7.17
N PHE A 76 1.66 7.19 8.08
CA PHE A 76 2.12 6.01 8.83
C PHE A 76 1.02 5.45 9.74
N PHE A 77 0.32 6.35 10.42
CA PHE A 77 -0.64 6.03 11.44
C PHE A 77 -1.98 6.62 11.04
N LYS A 78 -3.05 5.87 11.33
CA LYS A 78 -4.41 6.38 11.24
C LYS A 78 -4.74 7.09 12.55
N PRO A 79 -5.07 8.40 12.54
CA PRO A 79 -5.54 9.09 13.73
C PRO A 79 -6.80 8.43 14.31
N ASP A 80 -6.95 8.45 15.63
CA ASP A 80 -8.15 7.89 16.30
C ASP A 80 -9.44 8.62 15.90
N ASP A 81 -9.33 9.92 15.61
CA ASP A 81 -10.41 10.79 15.16
C ASP A 81 -10.47 10.91 13.63
N PHE A 82 -9.83 10.00 12.90
CA PHE A 82 -9.74 10.08 11.43
C PHE A 82 -11.11 9.99 10.77
N ASN A 83 -11.64 11.15 10.41
CA ASN A 83 -12.84 11.27 9.61
C ASN A 83 -12.43 11.46 8.14
N TYR A 84 -12.43 10.37 7.38
CA TYR A 84 -12.13 10.42 5.95
C TYR A 84 -13.11 11.38 5.25
N LYS A 85 -12.60 12.49 4.76
CA LYS A 85 -13.32 13.37 3.85
C LYS A 85 -12.79 13.11 2.45
N PRO A 86 -13.63 12.65 1.50
CA PRO A 86 -13.23 12.57 0.10
C PRO A 86 -12.68 13.93 -0.33
N ILE A 87 -11.47 13.94 -0.89
CA ILE A 87 -10.91 15.16 -1.44
C ILE A 87 -11.64 15.42 -2.75
N ASP A 88 -12.42 16.50 -2.80
CA ASP A 88 -13.06 16.92 -4.03
C ASP A 88 -12.03 17.54 -4.97
N VAL A 89 -11.67 16.76 -5.98
CA VAL A 89 -10.72 17.11 -7.04
C VAL A 89 -11.41 17.21 -8.40
N SER A 90 -12.75 17.17 -8.43
CA SER A 90 -13.56 17.20 -9.65
C SER A 90 -13.27 18.41 -10.54
N ASN A 91 -12.83 19.52 -9.92
CA ASN A 91 -12.52 20.77 -10.60
C ASN A 91 -11.03 20.98 -10.92
N GLU A 92 -10.13 20.02 -10.66
CA GLU A 92 -8.71 20.14 -10.98
C GLU A 92 -8.41 19.47 -12.34
N PRO A 93 -8.22 20.24 -13.43
CA PRO A 93 -8.09 19.68 -14.77
C PRO A 93 -6.84 18.81 -14.93
N ARG A 94 -5.78 19.09 -14.15
CA ARG A 94 -4.49 18.38 -14.23
C ARG A 94 -4.56 16.94 -13.75
N VAL A 95 -5.59 16.61 -12.98
CA VAL A 95 -5.79 15.29 -12.38
C VAL A 95 -7.15 14.69 -12.73
N LYS A 96 -7.74 15.16 -13.84
CA LYS A 96 -8.95 14.58 -14.39
C LYS A 96 -8.72 13.08 -14.67
N ASN A 97 -9.65 12.23 -14.24
CA ASN A 97 -9.58 10.77 -14.34
C ASN A 97 -8.46 10.12 -13.52
N TYR A 98 -7.97 10.79 -12.47
CA TYR A 98 -7.08 10.15 -11.51
C TYR A 98 -7.86 9.39 -10.43
N THR A 99 -7.27 8.29 -9.97
CA THR A 99 -7.72 7.58 -8.76
C THR A 99 -7.04 8.20 -7.54
N PHE A 100 -7.85 8.66 -6.58
CA PHE A 100 -7.37 9.22 -5.32
C PHE A 100 -7.70 8.28 -4.17
N ARG A 101 -6.72 7.99 -3.33
CA ARG A 101 -6.90 7.17 -2.14
C ARG A 101 -6.09 7.74 -0.99
N HIS A 102 -6.67 7.68 0.19
CA HIS A 102 -5.89 7.78 1.43
C HIS A 102 -5.53 6.36 1.88
N VAL A 103 -4.32 6.19 2.39
CA VAL A 103 -3.80 4.89 2.82
C VAL A 103 -2.95 5.05 4.07
N THR A 104 -3.15 4.15 5.03
CA THR A 104 -2.37 4.14 6.28
C THR A 104 -1.68 2.81 6.51
N GLY A 105 -0.41 2.85 6.86
CA GLY A 105 0.44 1.67 7.08
C GLY A 105 1.18 1.23 5.81
N ILE A 106 2.49 0.94 5.98
CA ILE A 106 3.43 0.69 4.88
C ILE A 106 2.98 -0.48 3.99
N TRP A 107 2.57 -1.61 4.57
CA TRP A 107 2.14 -2.77 3.78
C TRP A 107 0.90 -2.47 2.93
N ARG A 108 -0.06 -1.71 3.47
CA ARG A 108 -1.24 -1.28 2.71
C ARG A 108 -0.88 -0.30 1.59
N LEU A 109 0.12 0.57 1.81
CA LEU A 109 0.66 1.43 0.75
C LEU A 109 1.25 0.59 -0.39
N LYS A 110 2.14 -0.37 -0.07
CA LYS A 110 2.75 -1.27 -1.06
C LYS A 110 1.70 -2.07 -1.82
N GLU A 111 0.74 -2.66 -1.11
CA GLU A 111 -0.40 -3.38 -1.70
C GLU A 111 -1.18 -2.51 -2.68
N LYS A 112 -1.52 -1.28 -2.27
CA LYS A 112 -2.29 -0.34 -3.10
C LYS A 112 -1.55 0.02 -4.39
N ILE A 113 -0.24 0.23 -4.30
CA ILE A 113 0.61 0.49 -5.46
C ILE A 113 0.53 -0.69 -6.43
N VAL A 114 0.74 -1.92 -5.95
CA VAL A 114 0.68 -3.12 -6.80
C VAL A 114 -0.68 -3.26 -7.49
N ILE A 115 -1.78 -3.12 -6.75
CA ILE A 115 -3.14 -3.23 -7.29
C ILE A 115 -3.37 -2.21 -8.41
N LEU A 116 -3.06 -0.94 -8.16
CA LEU A 116 -3.36 0.14 -9.11
C LEU A 116 -2.38 0.16 -10.30
N GLU A 117 -1.13 -0.27 -10.13
CA GLU A 117 -0.19 -0.46 -11.23
C GLU A 117 -0.62 -1.59 -12.19
N GLN A 118 -1.35 -2.59 -11.68
CA GLN A 118 -1.98 -3.64 -12.49
C GLN A 118 -3.33 -3.20 -13.10
N GLU A 119 -3.72 -1.94 -12.91
CA GLU A 119 -4.99 -1.37 -13.38
C GLU A 119 -6.23 -2.10 -12.79
N LEU A 120 -6.05 -2.76 -11.65
CA LEU A 120 -7.14 -3.45 -10.95
C LEU A 120 -7.94 -2.47 -10.10
N ASN A 121 -9.24 -2.73 -9.97
CA ASN A 121 -10.11 -2.01 -9.04
C ASN A 121 -9.84 -2.48 -7.60
N ASP A 122 -9.39 -1.56 -6.75
CA ASP A 122 -9.02 -1.80 -5.35
C ASP A 122 -10.23 -2.02 -4.42
N VAL A 123 -11.42 -1.54 -4.81
CA VAL A 123 -12.63 -1.62 -3.99
C VAL A 123 -13.14 -3.06 -3.89
N PRO A 124 -13.33 -3.82 -4.99
CA PRO A 124 -13.66 -5.25 -4.95
C PRO A 124 -12.65 -6.07 -4.16
N ILE A 125 -11.34 -5.83 -4.32
CA ILE A 125 -10.28 -6.53 -3.57
C ILE A 125 -10.46 -6.28 -2.06
N GLY A 126 -10.73 -5.03 -1.67
CA GLY A 126 -11.05 -4.69 -0.28
C GLY A 126 -12.28 -5.43 0.27
N ARG A 127 -13.34 -5.58 -0.54
CA ARG A 127 -14.55 -6.35 -0.16
C ARG A 127 -14.25 -7.85 -0.04
N MET A 128 -13.48 -8.41 -0.96
CA MET A 128 -13.04 -9.80 -0.88
C MET A 128 -12.24 -10.04 0.40
N LYS A 129 -11.26 -9.18 0.72
CA LYS A 129 -10.51 -9.26 1.99
C LYS A 129 -11.43 -9.25 3.21
N TYR A 130 -12.46 -8.39 3.20
CA TYR A 130 -13.46 -8.35 4.26
C TYR A 130 -14.24 -9.67 4.36
N MET A 131 -14.74 -10.21 3.25
CA MET A 131 -15.46 -11.50 3.22
C MET A 131 -14.58 -12.66 3.67
N ILE A 132 -13.33 -12.70 3.21
CA ILE A 132 -12.36 -13.73 3.62
C ILE A 132 -12.18 -13.69 5.14
N LYS A 133 -11.95 -12.50 5.70
CA LYS A 133 -11.72 -12.30 7.13
C LYS A 133 -12.95 -12.54 8.01
N HIS A 134 -14.14 -12.17 7.54
CA HIS A 134 -15.35 -12.12 8.39
C HIS A 134 -16.42 -13.17 8.06
N GLU A 135 -16.32 -13.86 6.93
CA GLU A 135 -17.31 -14.86 6.52
C GLU A 135 -16.67 -16.24 6.28
N LEU A 136 -15.49 -16.29 5.67
CA LEU A 136 -14.84 -17.56 5.28
C LEU A 136 -13.88 -18.09 6.35
N HIS A 137 -13.14 -17.20 7.02
CA HIS A 137 -12.11 -17.53 8.01
C HIS A 137 -12.27 -16.66 9.26
N LEU A 138 -13.33 -16.91 10.04
CA LEU A 138 -13.68 -16.14 11.25
C LEU A 138 -12.51 -16.02 12.25
N GLU A 139 -11.65 -17.04 12.32
CA GLU A 139 -10.44 -17.04 13.14
C GLU A 139 -9.48 -15.89 12.81
N MET A 140 -9.47 -15.41 11.56
CA MET A 140 -8.66 -14.27 11.13
C MET A 140 -9.19 -12.96 11.69
N ALA A 141 -10.51 -12.83 11.85
CA ALA A 141 -11.11 -11.67 12.52
C ALA A 141 -10.79 -11.68 14.02
N GLU A 142 -10.90 -12.83 14.68
CA GLU A 142 -10.61 -12.99 16.11
C GLU A 142 -9.16 -12.67 16.44
N LYS A 143 -8.22 -13.14 15.62
CA LYS A 143 -6.79 -12.88 15.76
C LYS A 143 -6.34 -11.55 15.17
N ASN A 144 -7.27 -10.82 14.55
CA ASN A 144 -7.01 -9.58 13.83
C ASN A 144 -5.89 -9.67 12.80
N PHE A 145 -5.81 -10.78 12.08
CA PHE A 145 -4.87 -10.91 10.97
C PHE A 145 -5.22 -9.91 9.86
N GLU A 146 -4.18 -9.32 9.29
CA GLU A 146 -4.31 -8.48 8.10
C GLU A 146 -4.03 -9.34 6.88
N ILE A 147 -4.91 -9.23 5.90
CA ILE A 147 -4.82 -9.93 4.62
C ILE A 147 -4.34 -8.91 3.59
N TYR A 148 -3.50 -9.33 2.65
CA TYR A 148 -2.99 -8.49 1.56
C TYR A 148 -3.22 -9.18 0.21
N PHE A 149 -3.45 -8.39 -0.83
CA PHE A 149 -3.44 -8.87 -2.20
C PHE A 149 -2.06 -9.44 -2.56
N GLY A 150 -2.05 -10.64 -3.15
CA GLY A 150 -0.86 -11.26 -3.70
C GLY A 150 -0.72 -10.93 -5.17
N GLU A 151 -1.45 -11.66 -6.01
CA GLU A 151 -1.37 -11.57 -7.48
C GLU A 151 -2.61 -12.17 -8.16
N ILE A 152 -2.76 -11.89 -9.45
CA ILE A 152 -3.73 -12.56 -10.32
C ILE A 152 -2.95 -13.40 -11.33
N HIS A 153 -3.34 -14.66 -11.46
CA HIS A 153 -2.87 -15.54 -12.51
C HIS A 153 -4.02 -15.82 -13.48
N LEU A 154 -3.80 -15.52 -14.75
CA LEU A 154 -4.75 -15.80 -15.81
C LEU A 154 -4.55 -17.23 -16.33
N SER A 155 -5.63 -17.88 -16.75
CA SER A 155 -5.61 -19.15 -17.49
C SER A 155 -4.98 -20.35 -16.75
N ASP A 156 -5.15 -20.40 -15.43
CA ASP A 156 -4.84 -21.58 -14.64
C ASP A 156 -6.04 -22.55 -14.58
N LYS A 157 -6.08 -23.50 -15.52
CA LYS A 157 -7.15 -24.51 -15.64
C LYS A 157 -7.27 -25.44 -14.42
N GLU A 158 -6.28 -25.49 -13.52
CA GLU A 158 -6.40 -26.27 -12.29
C GLU A 158 -7.34 -25.60 -11.28
N THR A 159 -7.38 -24.26 -11.26
CA THR A 159 -8.17 -23.49 -10.28
C THR A 159 -9.50 -22.98 -10.86
N SER A 160 -9.50 -22.42 -12.08
CA SER A 160 -10.74 -22.04 -12.79
C SER A 160 -10.51 -21.83 -14.30
N GLU A 161 -11.57 -21.58 -15.08
CA GLU A 161 -11.40 -21.26 -16.50
C GLU A 161 -10.71 -19.91 -16.74
N GLN A 162 -10.88 -18.96 -15.81
CA GLN A 162 -10.29 -17.61 -15.89
C GLN A 162 -8.98 -17.47 -15.10
N GLY A 163 -8.71 -18.39 -14.17
CA GLY A 163 -7.52 -18.42 -13.31
C GLY A 163 -7.84 -18.07 -11.86
N PHE A 164 -6.90 -17.48 -11.13
CA PHE A 164 -7.11 -17.21 -9.70
C PHE A 164 -6.58 -15.86 -9.26
N ILE A 165 -7.18 -15.37 -8.17
CA ILE A 165 -6.67 -14.25 -7.38
C ILE A 165 -6.15 -14.79 -6.05
N SER A 166 -4.94 -14.37 -5.67
CA SER A 166 -4.31 -14.78 -4.42
C SER A 166 -4.27 -13.67 -3.38
N PHE A 167 -4.30 -14.10 -2.11
CA PHE A 167 -4.16 -13.23 -0.94
C PHE A 167 -3.13 -13.83 -0.01
N VAL A 168 -2.33 -12.99 0.63
CA VAL A 168 -1.27 -13.37 1.57
C VAL A 168 -1.60 -12.81 2.95
N TYR A 169 -1.38 -13.60 3.99
CA TYR A 169 -1.42 -13.16 5.38
C TYR A 169 -0.26 -13.75 6.17
N PHE A 170 0.04 -13.13 7.31
CA PHE A 170 1.09 -13.58 8.21
C PHE A 170 0.46 -13.98 9.54
N ASP A 171 0.88 -15.14 10.08
CA ASP A 171 0.45 -15.58 11.40
C ASP A 171 1.25 -14.88 12.52
N GLU A 172 0.98 -15.28 13.76
CA GLU A 172 1.65 -14.75 14.96
C GLU A 172 3.17 -15.05 15.00
N ASN A 173 3.65 -15.98 14.17
CA ASN A 173 5.05 -16.40 14.11
C ASN A 173 5.75 -15.88 12.84
N ASP A 174 5.18 -14.88 12.16
CA ASP A 174 5.63 -14.36 10.87
C ASP A 174 5.66 -15.42 9.75
N GLY A 175 4.90 -16.52 9.92
CA GLY A 175 4.67 -17.51 8.88
C GLY A 175 3.80 -16.94 7.77
N ALA A 176 4.31 -16.95 6.52
CA ALA A 176 3.57 -16.47 5.36
C ALA A 176 2.66 -17.56 4.79
N PHE A 177 1.38 -17.26 4.64
CA PHE A 177 0.37 -18.16 4.08
C PHE A 177 -0.34 -17.50 2.89
N SER A 178 -0.74 -18.32 1.92
CA SER A 178 -1.47 -17.87 0.73
C SER A 178 -2.85 -18.51 0.70
N LEU A 179 -3.85 -17.71 0.31
CA LEU A 179 -5.21 -18.12 -0.02
C LEU A 179 -5.42 -17.86 -1.51
N GLN A 180 -6.14 -18.74 -2.18
CA GLN A 180 -6.47 -18.61 -3.60
C GLN A 180 -7.97 -18.76 -3.79
N TYR A 181 -8.53 -17.89 -4.62
CA TYR A 181 -9.93 -17.93 -5.02
C TYR A 181 -10.04 -17.85 -6.54
N PRO A 182 -11.08 -18.47 -7.13
CA PRO A 182 -11.35 -18.33 -8.55
C PRO A 182 -11.42 -16.84 -8.95
N LEU A 183 -10.83 -16.48 -10.08
CA LEU A 183 -10.80 -15.09 -10.54
C LEU A 183 -12.21 -14.54 -10.78
N GLU A 184 -13.17 -15.40 -11.09
CA GLU A 184 -14.59 -15.10 -11.21
C GLU A 184 -15.13 -14.39 -9.96
N SER A 185 -14.66 -14.77 -8.77
CA SER A 185 -15.07 -14.10 -7.52
C SER A 185 -14.66 -12.63 -7.48
N TYR A 186 -13.54 -12.26 -8.09
CA TYR A 186 -13.16 -10.85 -8.23
C TYR A 186 -14.04 -10.14 -9.25
N VAL A 187 -14.32 -10.77 -10.40
CA VAL A 187 -15.18 -10.23 -11.46
C VAL A 187 -16.59 -9.95 -10.93
N GLU A 188 -17.19 -10.89 -10.20
CA GLU A 188 -18.49 -10.71 -9.55
C GLU A 188 -18.49 -9.50 -8.60
N GLN A 189 -17.42 -9.32 -7.81
CA GLN A 189 -17.33 -8.17 -6.91
C GLN A 189 -17.14 -6.85 -7.67
N CYS A 190 -16.50 -6.86 -8.83
CA CYS A 190 -16.43 -5.68 -9.71
C CYS A 190 -17.82 -5.25 -10.18
N GLU A 191 -18.65 -6.19 -10.66
CA GLU A 191 -20.01 -5.91 -11.14
C GLU A 191 -20.92 -5.31 -10.06
N VAL A 192 -20.74 -5.72 -8.79
CA VAL A 192 -21.53 -5.18 -7.66
C VAL A 192 -21.04 -3.79 -7.21
N CYS A 193 -19.86 -3.35 -7.66
CA CYS A 193 -19.27 -2.06 -7.28
C CYS A 193 -19.48 -0.96 -8.34
N GLU A 194 -20.07 -1.28 -9.50
CA GLU A 194 -20.50 -0.32 -10.53
C GLU A 194 -21.85 0.34 -10.20
#